data_AF-A0A9E5RHI7-F1
#
_entry.id   AF-A0A9E5RHI7-F1
#
_cell.length_a   1.000
_cell.length_b   1.000
_cell.length_c   1.000
_cell.angle_alpha   90.00
_cell.angle_beta   90.00
_cell.angle_gamma   90.00
#
_symmetry.space_group_name_H-M   'P 1'
#
loop_
_entity.id
_entity.type
_entity.pdbx_description
1 polymer ?
#
loop_
_entity_poly.entity_id
_entity_poly.type
_entity_poly.pdbx_seq_one_letter_code
_entity_poly.pdbx_strand_id
1 'polypeptide(L)'
;MTKQNLTEQGNARPPLRRSRQKQIYQHVKQLNAELEQQVQERTNRLQQALEFEALLKRITDKVRDSLDEAQILQTMVEELGAGLTIESCDTGIYNADFTTCTIAHEYTATIEPIPGHVLLMADFPELFPYLLQGHCLQYCPTPLSLIHDDLKGSSVLACPILLPKEDILDG
;
A
#
# COMPACT_ATOMS: atom_id res chain seq x y z
N MET A 1 -43.59 -63.39 56.73
CA MET A 1 -43.48 -63.92 55.35
C MET A 1 -43.89 -62.79 54.39
N THR A 2 -42.99 -61.86 54.07
CA THR A 2 -42.13 -61.78 52.85
C THR A 2 -42.90 -61.52 51.55
N LYS A 3 -42.68 -60.34 50.94
CA LYS A 3 -42.39 -60.01 49.52
C LYS A 3 -42.48 -58.47 49.37
N GLN A 4 -41.38 -57.72 49.49
CA GLN A 4 -40.38 -57.33 48.47
C GLN A 4 -40.97 -56.72 47.18
N ASN A 5 -40.80 -55.39 47.07
CA ASN A 5 -40.45 -54.54 45.91
C ASN A 5 -40.83 -54.95 44.49
N LEU A 6 -41.32 -53.98 43.72
CA LEU A 6 -40.74 -53.60 42.42
C LEU A 6 -41.16 -52.18 42.04
N THR A 7 -40.20 -51.27 42.22
CA THR A 7 -40.11 -49.95 41.60
C THR A 7 -39.63 -50.17 40.17
N GLU A 8 -40.36 -49.74 39.15
CA GLU A 8 -39.80 -49.59 37.80
C GLU A 8 -40.14 -48.20 37.24
N GLN A 9 -39.19 -47.31 37.52
CA GLN A 9 -38.62 -46.29 36.62
C GLN A 9 -39.53 -45.76 35.51
N GLY A 10 -40.15 -44.61 35.79
CA GLY A 10 -40.53 -43.65 34.77
C GLY A 10 -39.31 -43.21 33.96
N ASN A 11 -39.25 -43.69 32.73
CA ASN A 11 -38.27 -43.44 31.68
C ASN A 11 -37.95 -41.94 31.50
N ALA A 12 -36.84 -41.49 32.10
CA ALA A 12 -36.27 -40.18 31.85
C ALA A 12 -35.43 -40.19 30.57
N ARG A 13 -36.05 -39.91 29.42
CA ARG A 13 -35.32 -39.35 28.25
C ARG A 13 -36.06 -38.13 27.74
N PRO A 14 -35.54 -36.92 28.02
CA PRO A 14 -34.93 -36.19 26.91
C PRO A 14 -33.80 -35.21 27.30
N PRO A 15 -32.52 -35.53 27.03
CA PRO A 15 -31.49 -34.48 26.92
C PRO A 15 -31.10 -34.18 25.45
N LEU A 16 -31.21 -35.16 24.54
CA LEU A 16 -30.55 -35.12 23.23
C LEU A 16 -31.07 -34.04 22.27
N ARG A 17 -32.38 -33.74 22.29
CA ARG A 17 -33.01 -32.81 21.33
C ARG A 17 -32.66 -31.34 21.59
N ARG A 18 -32.54 -30.96 22.87
CA ARG A 18 -32.14 -29.60 23.29
C ARG A 18 -30.65 -29.35 23.05
N SER A 19 -29.81 -30.36 23.30
CA SER A 19 -28.37 -30.29 22.99
C SER A 19 -28.12 -30.08 21.51
N ARG A 20 -28.82 -30.85 20.65
CA ARG A 20 -28.72 -30.72 19.19
C ARG A 20 -29.18 -29.34 18.68
N GLN A 21 -30.29 -28.81 19.21
CA GLN A 21 -30.77 -27.47 18.82
C GLN A 21 -29.77 -26.38 19.21
N LYS A 22 -29.17 -26.46 20.41
CA LYS A 22 -28.12 -25.53 20.84
C LYS A 22 -26.88 -25.61 19.96
N GLN A 23 -26.44 -26.80 19.58
CA GLN A 23 -25.29 -26.99 18.69
C GLN A 23 -25.53 -26.39 17.30
N ILE A 24 -26.72 -26.60 16.72
CA ILE A 24 -27.08 -26.00 15.43
C ILE A 24 -27.08 -24.48 15.54
N TYR A 25 -27.69 -23.93 16.60
CA TYR A 25 -27.72 -22.49 16.81
C TYR A 25 -26.31 -21.88 16.97
N GLN A 26 -25.43 -22.56 17.73
CA GLN A 26 -24.04 -22.14 17.88
C GLN A 26 -23.30 -22.19 16.55
N HIS A 27 -23.51 -23.24 15.75
CA HIS A 27 -22.87 -23.39 14.46
C HIS A 27 -23.32 -22.31 13.46
N VAL A 28 -24.62 -22.01 13.39
CA VAL A 28 -25.14 -20.91 12.56
C VAL A 28 -24.57 -19.57 13.01
N LYS A 29 -24.51 -19.32 14.32
CA LYS A 29 -23.94 -18.09 14.85
C LYS A 29 -22.46 -17.93 14.50
N GLN A 30 -21.69 -19.03 14.57
CA GLN A 30 -20.28 -19.04 14.18
C GLN A 30 -20.11 -18.77 12.69
N LEU A 31 -20.87 -19.47 11.83
CA LEU A 31 -20.82 -19.27 10.38
C LEU A 31 -21.22 -17.84 9.99
N ASN A 32 -22.23 -17.26 10.65
CA ASN A 32 -22.62 -15.87 10.38
C ASN A 32 -21.50 -14.89 10.75
N ALA A 33 -20.86 -15.07 11.91
CA ALA A 33 -19.74 -14.21 12.31
C ALA A 33 -18.55 -14.33 11.34
N GLU A 34 -18.26 -15.55 10.88
CA GLU A 34 -17.20 -15.79 9.89
C GLU A 34 -17.56 -15.17 8.52
N LEU A 35 -18.81 -15.29 8.08
CA LEU A 35 -19.28 -14.67 6.84
C LEU A 35 -19.25 -13.14 6.94
N GLU A 36 -19.70 -12.56 8.05
CA GLU A 36 -19.62 -11.12 8.29
C GLU A 36 -18.18 -10.62 8.23
N GLN A 37 -17.24 -11.35 8.85
CA GLN A 37 -15.82 -11.03 8.77
C GLN A 37 -15.30 -11.08 7.32
N GLN A 38 -15.65 -12.13 6.57
CA GLN A 38 -15.24 -12.26 5.16
C GLN A 38 -15.86 -11.17 4.28
N VAL A 39 -17.13 -10.84 4.49
CA VAL A 39 -17.81 -9.75 3.77
C VAL A 39 -17.11 -8.43 4.06
N GLN A 40 -16.80 -8.15 5.32
CA GLN A 40 -16.10 -6.92 5.70
C GLN A 40 -14.70 -6.85 5.06
N GLU A 41 -13.92 -7.93 5.12
CA GLU A 41 -12.59 -7.99 4.52
C GLU A 41 -12.63 -7.75 3.00
N ARG A 42 -13.57 -8.40 2.31
CA ARG A 42 -13.76 -8.22 0.86
C ARG A 42 -14.24 -6.81 0.52
N THR A 43 -15.13 -6.25 1.33
CA THR A 43 -15.65 -4.89 1.15
C THR A 43 -14.53 -3.86 1.31
N ASN A 44 -13.67 -4.03 2.33
CA ASN A 44 -12.52 -3.16 2.54
C ASN A 44 -11.53 -3.23 1.37
N ARG A 45 -11.24 -4.43 0.84
CA ARG A 45 -10.38 -4.59 -0.33
C ARG A 45 -10.95 -3.94 -1.59
N LEU A 46 -12.25 -4.08 -1.82
CA LEU A 46 -12.93 -3.45 -2.95
C LEU A 46 -12.91 -1.92 -2.81
N GLN A 47 -13.19 -1.41 -1.62
CA GLN A 47 -13.16 0.02 -1.34
C GLN A 47 -11.76 0.61 -1.60
N GLN A 48 -10.71 -0.06 -1.12
CA GLN A 48 -9.33 0.35 -1.38
C GLN A 48 -8.97 0.33 -2.87
N ALA A 49 -9.43 -0.69 -3.62
CA ALA A 49 -9.20 -0.76 -5.06
C ALA A 49 -9.88 0.39 -5.81
N LEU A 50 -11.11 0.74 -5.43
CA LEU A 50 -11.86 1.87 -6.01
C LEU A 50 -11.18 3.21 -5.70
N GLU A 51 -10.66 3.39 -4.48
CA GLU A 51 -9.90 4.59 -4.10
C GLU A 51 -8.63 4.74 -4.93
N PHE A 52 -7.90 3.64 -5.15
CA PHE A 52 -6.70 3.65 -5.99
C PHE A 52 -7.03 3.92 -7.46
N GLU A 53 -8.10 3.34 -7.99
CA GLU A 53 -8.58 3.62 -9.35
C GLU A 53 -8.94 5.11 -9.52
N ALA A 54 -9.67 5.68 -8.55
CA ALA A 54 -10.04 7.09 -8.56
C ALA A 54 -8.82 8.02 -8.48
N LEU A 55 -7.80 7.64 -7.69
CA LEU A 55 -6.53 8.36 -7.61
C LEU A 55 -5.80 8.34 -8.95
N LEU A 56 -5.61 7.16 -9.55
CA LEU A 56 -4.95 7.00 -10.85
C LEU A 56 -5.65 7.80 -11.94
N LYS A 57 -6.98 7.78 -11.96
CA LYS A 57 -7.77 8.56 -12.90
C LYS A 57 -7.51 10.06 -12.76
N ARG A 58 -7.53 10.58 -11.53
CA ARG A 58 -7.29 12.01 -11.26
C ARG A 58 -5.88 12.43 -11.68
N ILE A 59 -4.87 11.62 -11.39
CA ILE A 59 -3.50 11.85 -11.85
C ILE A 59 -3.46 11.88 -13.38
N THR A 60 -4.02 10.85 -14.03
CA THR A 60 -4.00 10.73 -15.50
C THR A 60 -4.70 11.90 -16.19
N ASP A 61 -5.86 12.32 -15.68
CA ASP A 61 -6.64 13.45 -16.21
C ASP A 61 -5.80 14.75 -16.10
N LYS A 62 -5.21 15.01 -14.93
CA LYS A 62 -4.38 16.22 -14.70
C LYS A 62 -3.09 16.23 -15.51
N VAL A 63 -2.42 15.09 -15.65
CA VAL A 63 -1.20 14.95 -16.45
C VAL A 63 -1.51 15.19 -17.93
N ARG A 64 -2.66 14.70 -18.42
CA ARG A 64 -3.06 14.86 -19.83
C ARG A 64 -3.46 16.29 -20.19
N ASP A 65 -3.97 17.07 -19.23
CA ASP A 65 -4.43 18.44 -19.44
C ASP A 65 -3.28 19.46 -19.52
N SER A 66 -2.04 19.07 -19.20
CA SER A 66 -0.85 19.90 -19.27
C SER A 66 0.11 19.42 -20.38
N LEU A 67 0.80 20.37 -21.03
CA LEU A 67 1.95 20.10 -21.92
C LEU A 67 3.28 20.57 -21.31
N ASP A 68 3.24 21.16 -20.12
CA ASP A 68 4.42 21.61 -19.39
C ASP A 68 4.89 20.49 -18.46
N GLU A 69 6.08 19.94 -18.75
CA GLU A 69 6.69 18.85 -17.99
C GLU A 69 6.86 19.18 -16.51
N ALA A 70 7.27 20.41 -16.18
CA ALA A 70 7.44 20.83 -14.80
C ALA A 70 6.09 20.86 -14.07
N GLN A 71 5.04 21.36 -14.74
CA GLN A 71 3.69 21.34 -14.19
C GLN A 71 3.16 19.91 -14.02
N ILE A 72 3.44 19.02 -14.99
CA ILE A 72 3.07 17.60 -14.95
C ILE A 72 3.69 16.92 -13.73
N LEU A 73 5.01 17.02 -13.57
CA LEU A 73 5.75 16.35 -12.50
C LEU A 73 5.38 16.92 -11.12
N GLN A 74 5.25 18.24 -10.99
CA GLN A 74 4.80 18.85 -9.74
C GLN A 74 3.39 18.38 -9.37
N THR A 75 2.46 18.37 -10.32
CA THR A 75 1.09 17.91 -10.07
C THR A 75 1.05 16.43 -9.69
N MET A 76 1.92 15.62 -10.29
CA MET A 76 2.05 14.20 -9.99
C MET A 76 2.49 13.97 -8.54
N VAL A 77 3.57 14.63 -8.08
CA VAL A 77 4.05 14.43 -6.69
C VAL A 77 3.04 14.91 -5.65
N GLU A 78 2.30 15.99 -5.93
CA GLU A 78 1.23 16.47 -5.05
C GLU A 78 0.06 15.50 -4.95
N GLU A 79 -0.40 14.96 -6.08
CA GLU A 79 -1.51 14.01 -6.12
C GLU A 79 -1.14 12.66 -5.50
N LEU A 80 0.07 12.17 -5.75
CA LEU A 80 0.59 10.96 -5.11
C LEU A 80 0.75 11.17 -3.60
N GLY A 81 1.35 12.30 -3.21
CA GLY A 81 1.56 12.69 -1.82
C GLY A 81 0.28 12.69 -1.01
N ALA A 82 -0.70 13.49 -1.45
CA ALA A 82 -2.00 13.60 -0.79
C ALA A 82 -2.84 12.33 -0.93
N GLY A 83 -2.82 11.69 -2.09
CA GLY A 83 -3.64 10.52 -2.40
C GLY A 83 -3.22 9.25 -1.64
N LEU A 84 -1.92 9.07 -1.42
CA LEU A 84 -1.37 7.94 -0.66
C LEU A 84 -1.17 8.27 0.82
N THR A 85 -1.39 9.52 1.23
CA THR A 85 -1.18 9.98 2.62
C THR A 85 0.24 9.70 3.10
N ILE A 86 1.22 9.98 2.24
CA ILE A 86 2.65 9.79 2.54
C ILE A 86 3.27 11.07 3.07
N GLU A 87 4.38 10.94 3.80
CA GLU A 87 5.05 12.07 4.44
C GLU A 87 5.77 12.99 3.45
N SER A 88 6.37 12.38 2.42
CA SER A 88 7.00 13.09 1.31
C SER A 88 6.95 12.28 0.01
N CYS A 89 7.02 12.99 -1.12
CA CYS A 89 7.17 12.43 -2.46
C CYS A 89 7.97 13.41 -3.31
N ASP A 90 8.94 12.93 -4.07
CA ASP A 90 9.78 13.78 -4.89
C ASP A 90 10.09 13.16 -6.26
N THR A 91 10.49 14.03 -7.19
CA THR A 91 11.01 13.63 -8.50
C THR A 91 12.45 14.13 -8.64
N GLY A 92 13.35 13.19 -8.84
CA GLY A 92 14.76 13.45 -9.12
C GLY A 92 15.07 13.45 -10.62
N ILE A 93 15.76 14.48 -11.10
CA ILE A 93 16.26 14.57 -12.48
C ILE A 93 17.75 14.25 -12.49
N TYR A 94 18.15 13.31 -13.36
CA TYR A 94 19.55 12.94 -13.52
C TYR A 94 20.26 13.92 -14.47
N ASN A 95 21.52 14.24 -14.18
CA ASN A 95 22.36 14.92 -15.16
C ASN A 95 22.75 13.97 -16.31
N ALA A 96 23.24 14.54 -17.42
CA ALA A 96 23.59 13.79 -18.62
C ALA A 96 24.64 12.67 -18.38
N ASP A 97 25.54 12.88 -17.41
CA ASP A 97 26.60 11.91 -17.09
C ASP A 97 26.17 10.87 -16.05
N PHE A 98 24.93 10.92 -15.55
CA PHE A 98 24.40 10.05 -14.50
C PHE A 98 25.29 9.99 -13.25
N THR A 99 25.77 11.16 -12.81
CA THR A 99 26.58 11.32 -11.60
C THR A 99 25.82 12.01 -10.47
N THR A 100 24.80 12.80 -10.81
CA THR A 100 23.98 13.56 -9.86
C THR A 100 22.50 13.37 -10.12
N CYS A 101 21.73 13.34 -9.04
CA CYS A 101 20.27 13.41 -9.07
C CYS A 101 19.84 14.71 -8.36
N THR A 102 19.14 15.59 -9.06
CA THR A 102 18.61 16.83 -8.49
C THR A 102 17.12 16.67 -8.21
N ILE A 103 16.71 16.89 -6.96
CA ILE A 103 15.31 16.91 -6.57
C ILE A 103 14.65 18.15 -7.17
N ALA A 104 13.84 17.95 -8.21
CA ALA A 104 13.27 19.03 -9.01
C ALA A 104 11.86 19.41 -8.55
N HIS A 105 11.09 18.42 -8.11
CA HIS A 105 9.71 18.56 -7.67
C HIS A 105 9.53 17.78 -6.38
N GLU A 106 8.79 18.35 -5.43
CA GLU A 106 8.55 17.72 -4.15
C GLU A 106 7.17 18.06 -3.58
N TYR A 107 6.66 17.12 -2.81
CA TYR A 107 5.55 17.24 -1.90
C TYR A 107 6.04 16.84 -0.51
N THR A 108 5.78 17.66 0.49
CA THR A 108 6.00 17.31 1.90
C THR A 108 4.75 17.62 2.70
N ALA A 109 4.34 16.69 3.57
CA ALA A 109 3.16 16.87 4.42
C ALA A 109 3.51 17.67 5.69
N THR A 110 4.61 17.30 6.35
CA THR A 110 5.04 17.85 7.65
C THR A 110 6.52 18.23 7.71
N ILE A 111 7.31 17.77 6.74
CA ILE A 111 8.75 18.01 6.69
C ILE A 111 9.02 19.31 5.92
N GLU A 112 10.06 20.06 6.31
CA GLU A 112 10.46 21.28 5.64
C GLU A 112 11.04 20.96 4.25
N PRO A 113 10.49 21.50 3.15
CA PRO A 113 10.96 21.22 1.78
C PRO A 113 12.43 21.62 1.58
N ILE A 114 13.18 20.87 0.77
CA ILE A 114 14.54 21.25 0.34
C ILE A 114 14.60 21.25 -1.19
N PRO A 115 14.10 22.32 -1.83
CA PRO A 115 14.03 22.40 -3.27
C PRO A 115 15.43 22.40 -3.89
N GLY A 116 15.61 21.62 -4.96
CA GLY A 116 16.87 21.60 -5.70
C GLY A 116 18.01 20.90 -4.97
N HIS A 117 17.72 20.09 -3.93
CA HIS A 117 18.73 19.26 -3.29
C HIS A 117 19.41 18.35 -4.33
N VAL A 118 20.74 18.28 -4.29
CA VAL A 118 21.53 17.48 -5.24
C VAL A 118 22.17 16.31 -4.51
N LEU A 119 21.83 15.11 -4.95
CA LEU A 119 22.39 13.85 -4.47
C LEU A 119 23.52 13.42 -5.41
N LEU A 120 24.67 13.04 -4.86
CA LEU A 120 25.71 12.34 -5.61
C LEU A 120 25.33 10.87 -5.73
N MET A 121 25.20 10.37 -6.96
CA MET A 121 24.77 8.98 -7.17
C MET A 121 25.79 7.97 -6.62
N ALA A 122 27.07 8.36 -6.56
CA ALA A 122 28.15 7.57 -5.97
C ALA A 122 27.97 7.30 -4.47
N ASP A 123 27.20 8.14 -3.75
CA ASP A 123 26.90 7.94 -2.32
C ASP A 123 25.85 6.84 -2.11
N PHE A 124 25.16 6.41 -3.17
CA PHE A 124 24.10 5.41 -3.14
C PHE A 124 24.31 4.28 -4.17
N PRO A 125 25.43 3.53 -4.07
CA PRO A 125 25.78 2.50 -5.03
C PRO A 125 24.79 1.32 -5.06
N GLU A 126 23.99 1.16 -4.00
CA GLU A 126 22.96 0.11 -3.89
C GLU A 126 21.63 0.50 -4.57
N LEU A 127 21.42 1.79 -4.91
CA LEU A 127 20.15 2.28 -5.45
C LEU A 127 20.22 2.52 -6.96
N PHE A 128 21.08 3.45 -7.37
CA PHE A 128 21.06 3.97 -8.74
C PHE A 128 21.35 2.92 -9.82
N PRO A 129 22.25 1.93 -9.66
CA PRO A 129 22.44 0.91 -10.69
C PRO A 129 21.17 0.15 -11.06
N TYR A 130 20.28 -0.11 -10.10
CA TYR A 130 19.00 -0.79 -10.35
C TYR A 130 17.95 0.16 -10.93
N LEU A 131 17.88 1.40 -10.44
CA LEU A 131 16.95 2.42 -10.98
C LEU A 131 17.26 2.71 -12.46
N LEU A 132 18.53 2.83 -12.83
CA LEU A 132 18.96 3.03 -14.22
C LEU A 132 18.64 1.83 -15.13
N GLN A 133 18.44 0.65 -14.57
CA GLN A 133 17.98 -0.54 -15.28
C GLN A 133 16.45 -0.65 -15.36
N GLY A 134 15.71 0.31 -14.78
CA GLY A 134 14.25 0.34 -14.80
C GLY A 134 13.59 -0.42 -13.65
N HIS A 135 14.34 -0.83 -12.63
CA HIS A 135 13.77 -1.51 -11.47
C HIS A 135 13.24 -0.52 -10.45
N CYS A 136 12.03 -0.76 -9.95
CA CYS A 136 11.54 -0.09 -8.74
C CYS A 136 12.14 -0.75 -7.50
N LEU A 137 12.52 0.06 -6.51
CA LEU A 137 13.13 -0.40 -5.27
C LEU A 137 12.35 0.10 -4.06
N GLN A 138 12.08 -0.80 -3.10
CA GLN A 138 11.60 -0.43 -1.77
C GLN A 138 12.73 -0.63 -0.76
N TYR A 139 13.02 0.39 0.03
CA TYR A 139 14.08 0.35 1.04
C TYR A 139 13.72 1.24 2.23
N CYS A 140 14.52 1.16 3.31
CA CYS A 140 14.42 2.07 4.45
C CYS A 140 15.72 2.88 4.56
N PRO A 141 15.68 4.22 4.64
CA PRO A 141 16.87 5.04 4.81
C PRO A 141 17.60 4.65 6.10
N THR A 142 18.90 4.37 6.02
CA THR A 142 19.73 4.28 7.22
C THR A 142 20.09 5.69 7.71
N PRO A 143 20.40 5.87 9.02
CA PRO A 143 20.50 7.19 9.66
C PRO A 143 21.62 8.13 9.15
N LEU A 144 22.30 7.79 8.05
CA LEU A 144 23.36 8.59 7.45
C LEU A 144 23.00 9.16 6.07
N SER A 145 21.86 8.82 5.47
CA SER A 145 21.45 9.42 4.19
C SER A 145 19.94 9.38 3.96
N LEU A 146 19.36 10.56 3.74
CA LEU A 146 18.55 10.96 2.57
C LEU A 146 17.81 12.25 2.91
N ILE A 147 18.18 13.36 2.26
CA ILE A 147 17.48 14.67 2.12
C ILE A 147 17.04 15.33 3.44
N HIS A 148 16.32 14.63 4.32
CA HIS A 148 15.93 15.02 5.66
C HIS A 148 16.40 14.02 6.72
N ASP A 149 17.04 14.53 7.78
CA ASP A 149 17.39 13.77 8.98
C ASP A 149 16.16 13.18 9.71
N ASP A 150 14.97 13.68 9.37
CA ASP A 150 13.68 13.33 9.94
C ASP A 150 13.03 12.07 9.34
N LEU A 151 13.53 11.52 8.23
CA LEU A 151 12.98 10.30 7.59
C LEU A 151 13.39 8.98 8.28
N LYS A 152 13.78 9.04 9.56
CA LYS A 152 14.22 7.85 10.31
C LYS A 152 13.07 6.87 10.51
N GLY A 153 13.24 5.66 9.98
CA GLY A 153 12.23 4.60 10.08
C GLY A 153 11.16 4.66 9.00
N SER A 154 11.30 5.55 8.02
CA SER A 154 10.42 5.61 6.84
C SER A 154 10.73 4.47 5.87
N SER A 155 9.74 4.07 5.08
CA SER A 155 9.93 3.20 3.92
C SER A 155 9.80 4.04 2.66
N VAL A 156 10.81 3.98 1.80
CA VAL A 156 10.88 4.72 0.54
C VAL A 156 10.66 3.74 -0.61
N LEU A 157 9.82 4.13 -1.56
CA LEU A 157 9.66 3.47 -2.85
C LEU A 157 10.21 4.39 -3.94
N ALA A 158 11.30 3.97 -4.58
CA ALA A 158 11.89 4.68 -5.71
C ALA A 158 11.50 3.97 -7.02
N CYS A 159 10.92 4.71 -7.95
CA CYS A 159 10.47 4.22 -9.25
C CYS A 159 11.09 5.07 -10.36
N PRO A 160 11.81 4.46 -11.32
CA PRO A 160 12.38 5.22 -12.43
C PRO A 160 11.30 5.60 -13.45
N ILE A 161 11.34 6.85 -13.92
CA ILE A 161 10.56 7.32 -15.06
C ILE A 161 11.47 7.24 -16.28
N LEU A 162 11.33 6.18 -17.06
CA LEU A 162 12.12 5.98 -18.27
C LEU A 162 11.36 6.53 -19.47
N LEU A 163 11.97 7.49 -20.17
CA LEU A 163 11.49 7.84 -21.50
C LEU A 163 11.72 6.64 -22.44
N PRO A 164 10.76 6.34 -23.33
CA PRO A 164 10.98 5.30 -24.34
C PRO A 164 12.23 5.65 -25.12
N LYS A 165 13.11 4.66 -25.34
CA LYS A 165 14.22 4.84 -26.27
C LYS A 165 13.61 5.18 -27.62
N GLU A 166 13.92 6.36 -28.14
CA GLU A 166 13.64 6.64 -29.54
C GLU A 166 14.41 5.57 -30.33
N ASP A 167 13.66 4.68 -30.98
CA ASP A 167 14.21 3.84 -32.04
C ASP A 167 14.65 4.81 -33.13
N ILE A 168 15.91 5.24 -33.05
CA ILE A 168 16.58 5.89 -34.17
C ILE A 168 16.56 4.83 -35.27
N LEU A 169 15.62 4.99 -36.20
CA LEU A 169 15.65 4.31 -37.48
C LEU A 169 16.95 4.74 -38.16
N ASP A 170 18.00 3.94 -37.98
CA ASP A 170 19.23 4.03 -38.76
C ASP A 170 18.84 3.91 -40.25
N GLY A 171 18.97 5.03 -40.96
CA GLY A 171 18.84 5.11 -42.41
C GLY A 171 20.15 4.81 -43.13
#